data_AF-A0A971SLG1-F1
#
_entry.id   AF-A0A971SLG1-F1
#
_cell.length_a   1.000
_cell.length_b   1.000
_cell.length_c   1.000
_cell.angle_alpha   90.00
_cell.angle_beta   90.00
_cell.angle_gamma   90.00
#
_symmetry.space_group_name_H-M   'P 1'
#
loop_
_entity.id
_entity.type
_entity.pdbx_description
1 polymer ?
#
loop_
_entity_poly.entity_id
_entity_poly.type
_entity_poly.pdbx_seq_one_letter_code
_entity_poly.pdbx_strand_id
1 'polypeptide(L)'
;MLESRNLVGMSILRIISGFLEIGTAFLFLHFKKVEIALQLNAVLGLVGPIIFLLVSGLGLITVATKISPFKVALVALGVICIVLGSKN
;
A
#
# COMPACT_ATOMS: atom_id res chain seq x y z
N MET A 1 -22.60 -7.63 -4.74
CA MET A 1 -22.51 -6.27 -5.32
C MET A 1 -21.51 -5.38 -4.58
N LEU A 2 -21.50 -5.33 -3.24
CA LEU A 2 -20.43 -4.65 -2.49
C LEU A 2 -19.05 -5.32 -2.68
N GLU A 3 -18.97 -6.65 -2.62
CA GLU A 3 -17.71 -7.38 -2.79
C GLU A 3 -17.04 -7.08 -4.15
N SER A 4 -17.81 -7.06 -5.24
CA SER A 4 -17.29 -6.74 -6.58
C SER A 4 -16.84 -5.29 -6.71
N ARG A 5 -17.55 -4.33 -6.10
CA ARG A 5 -17.14 -2.91 -6.08
C ARG A 5 -15.84 -2.70 -5.31
N ASN A 6 -15.71 -3.33 -4.15
CA ASN A 6 -14.49 -3.23 -3.34
C ASN A 6 -13.30 -3.92 -4.03
N LEU A 7 -13.52 -5.06 -4.68
CA LEU A 7 -12.48 -5.73 -5.47
C LEU A 7 -11.97 -4.83 -6.60
N VAL A 8 -12.86 -4.18 -7.34
CA VAL A 8 -12.47 -3.19 -8.37
C VAL A 8 -11.69 -2.03 -7.75
N GLY A 9 -12.14 -1.51 -6.60
CA GLY A 9 -11.40 -0.47 -5.86
C GLY A 9 -10.00 -0.91 -5.44
N MET A 10 -9.85 -2.13 -4.91
CA MET A 10 -8.56 -2.71 -4.55
C MET A 10 -7.65 -2.86 -5.77
N SER A 11 -8.19 -3.33 -6.89
CA SER A 11 -7.45 -3.44 -8.16
C SER A 11 -6.99 -2.08 -8.67
N ILE A 12 -7.86 -1.06 -8.66
CA ILE A 12 -7.51 0.29 -9.11
C ILE A 12 -6.40 0.89 -8.24
N LEU A 13 -6.50 0.78 -6.91
CA LEU A 13 -5.45 1.26 -5.99
C LEU A 13 -4.10 0.59 -6.26
N ARG A 14 -4.09 -0.71 -6.54
CA ARG A 14 -2.87 -1.44 -6.91
C ARG A 14 -2.30 -0.99 -8.25
N ILE A 15 -3.15 -0.77 -9.24
CA ILE A 15 -2.74 -0.27 -10.56
C ILE A 15 -2.10 1.12 -10.41
N ILE A 16 -2.74 2.04 -9.68
CA ILE A 16 -2.22 3.39 -9.41
C ILE A 16 -0.86 3.31 -8.71
N SER A 17 -0.74 2.51 -7.65
CA SER A 17 0.54 2.32 -6.95
C SER A 17 1.62 1.75 -7.86
N GLY A 18 1.28 0.78 -8.72
CA GLY A 18 2.22 0.22 -9.70
C GLY A 18 2.68 1.27 -10.72
N PHE A 19 1.79 2.17 -11.14
CA PHE A 19 2.18 3.29 -12.00
C PHE A 19 3.12 4.28 -11.31
N LEU A 20 2.97 4.51 -10.00
CA LEU A 20 3.91 5.35 -9.24
C LEU A 20 5.31 4.73 -9.18
N GLU A 21 5.41 3.41 -8.99
CA GLU A 21 6.66 2.65 -9.05
C GLU A 21 7.32 2.76 -10.42
N ILE A 22 6.56 2.48 -11.49
CA ILE A 22 7.06 2.55 -12.87
C ILE A 22 7.48 3.99 -13.22
N GLY A 23 6.67 4.99 -12.86
CA GLY A 23 7.00 6.40 -13.07
C GLY A 23 8.29 6.81 -12.36
N THR A 24 8.47 6.36 -11.13
CA THR A 24 9.69 6.61 -10.36
C THR A 24 10.91 5.93 -10.98
N ALA A 25 10.77 4.70 -11.49
CA ALA A 25 11.83 4.03 -12.23
C ALA A 25 12.23 4.81 -13.50
N PHE A 26 11.28 5.39 -14.23
CA PHE A 26 11.60 6.28 -15.34
C PHE A 26 12.38 7.53 -14.90
N LEU A 27 12.03 8.13 -13.75
CA LEU A 27 12.79 9.25 -13.19
C LEU A 27 14.22 8.83 -12.81
N PHE A 28 14.42 7.62 -12.27
CA PHE A 28 15.78 7.11 -11.99
C PHE A 28 16.61 7.04 -13.27
N LEU A 29 16.04 6.48 -14.34
CA LEU A 29 16.69 6.35 -15.65
C LEU A 29 16.93 7.70 -16.33
N HIS A 30 16.04 8.67 -16.11
CA HIS A 30 16.16 10.02 -16.67
C HIS A 30 17.27 10.81 -15.98
N PHE A 31 17.25 10.89 -14.65
CA PHE A 31 18.20 11.72 -13.89
C PHE A 31 19.57 11.07 -13.72
N LYS A 32 19.66 9.73 -13.74
CA LYS A 32 20.92 8.96 -13.61
C LYS A 32 21.80 9.35 -12.41
N LYS A 33 21.17 9.83 -11.33
CA LYS A 33 21.83 10.25 -10.09
C LYS A 33 21.30 9.42 -8.93
N VAL A 34 22.23 8.81 -8.19
CA VAL A 34 21.89 7.93 -7.06
C VAL A 34 21.22 8.72 -5.94
N GLU A 35 21.68 9.95 -5.64
CA GLU A 35 21.01 10.78 -4.62
C GLU A 35 19.53 11.05 -4.94
N ILE A 36 19.20 11.36 -6.20
CA ILE A 36 17.81 11.61 -6.62
C ILE A 36 16.99 10.31 -6.51
N ALA A 37 17.57 9.17 -6.90
CA ALA A 37 16.91 7.88 -6.76
C ALA A 37 16.62 7.55 -5.29
N LEU A 38 17.56 7.80 -4.37
CA LEU A 38 17.36 7.57 -2.94
C LEU A 38 16.26 8.47 -2.35
N GLN A 39 16.22 9.76 -2.74
CA GLN A 39 15.17 10.69 -2.29
C GLN A 39 13.78 10.24 -2.75
N LEU A 40 13.64 9.89 -4.03
CA LEU A 40 12.39 9.40 -4.59
C LEU A 40 11.97 8.06 -3.97
N ASN A 41 12.93 7.15 -3.73
CA ASN A 41 12.67 5.88 -3.06
C ASN A 41 12.20 6.07 -1.61
N ALA A 42 12.73 7.07 -0.90
CA ALA A 42 12.26 7.40 0.45
C ALA A 42 10.82 7.90 0.44
N VAL A 43 10.43 8.72 -0.55
CA VAL A 43 9.04 9.16 -0.74
C VAL A 43 8.14 7.97 -1.07
N LEU A 44 8.54 7.11 -2.02
CA LEU A 44 7.79 5.90 -2.37
C LEU A 44 7.66 4.92 -1.19
N GLY A 45 8.69 4.84 -0.35
CA GLY A 45 8.71 4.05 0.87
C GLY A 45 7.60 4.42 1.87
N LEU A 46 7.06 5.65 1.82
CA LEU A 46 5.89 6.05 2.59
C LEU A 46 4.56 5.81 1.84
N VAL A 47 4.56 5.94 0.52
CA VAL A 47 3.39 5.67 -0.33
C VAL A 47 2.99 4.19 -0.25
N GLY A 48 3.95 3.28 -0.25
CA GLY A 48 3.72 1.83 -0.17
C GLY A 48 2.86 1.42 1.04
N PRO A 49 3.25 1.77 2.28
CA PRO A 49 2.45 1.57 3.48
C PRO A 49 1.04 2.17 3.37
N ILE A 50 0.89 3.41 2.90
CA ILE A 50 -0.42 4.07 2.77
C ILE A 50 -1.35 3.27 1.83
N ILE A 51 -0.87 2.91 0.64
CA ILE A 51 -1.65 2.11 -0.32
C ILE A 51 -2.00 0.74 0.27
N PHE A 52 -1.04 0.10 0.95
CA PHE A 52 -1.27 -1.19 1.59
C PHE A 52 -2.39 -1.12 2.62
N LEU A 53 -2.43 -0.07 3.45
CA LEU A 53 -3.50 0.15 4.43
C LEU A 53 -4.85 0.37 3.77
N LEU A 54 -4.92 1.16 2.70
CA LEU A 54 -6.17 1.41 1.97
C LEU A 54 -6.72 0.13 1.34
N VAL A 55 -5.88 -0.63 0.64
CA VAL A 55 -6.29 -1.91 0.02
C VAL A 55 -6.70 -2.91 1.10
N SER A 56 -5.92 -3.03 2.17
CA SER A 56 -6.23 -3.95 3.28
C SER A 56 -7.53 -3.56 3.98
N GLY A 57 -7.79 -2.25 4.17
CA GLY A 57 -9.03 -1.74 4.74
C GLY A 57 -10.26 -2.09 3.90
N LEU A 58 -10.20 -1.88 2.58
CA LEU A 58 -11.27 -2.29 1.66
C LEU A 58 -11.49 -3.80 1.67
N GLY A 59 -10.40 -4.58 1.70
CA GLY A 59 -10.46 -6.03 1.83
C GLY A 59 -11.15 -6.44 3.12
N LEU A 60 -10.71 -5.90 4.26
CA LEU A 60 -11.26 -6.17 5.58
C LEU A 60 -12.74 -5.81 5.67
N ILE A 61 -13.17 -4.63 5.21
CA ILE A 61 -14.61 -4.25 5.20
C ILE A 61 -15.45 -5.29 4.46
N THR A 62 -14.91 -5.86 3.39
CA THR A 62 -15.58 -6.88 2.58
C THR A 62 -15.74 -8.22 3.31
N VAL A 63 -14.75 -8.60 4.12
CA VAL A 63 -14.72 -9.90 4.82
C VAL A 63 -15.03 -9.81 6.32
N ALA A 64 -15.21 -8.61 6.88
CA ALA A 64 -15.31 -8.35 8.31
C ALA A 64 -16.47 -9.12 8.96
N THR A 65 -17.57 -9.34 8.23
CA THR A 65 -18.72 -10.09 8.72
C THR A 65 -18.51 -11.61 8.69
N LYS A 66 -17.48 -12.10 7.99
CA LYS A 66 -17.17 -13.52 7.78
C LYS A 66 -15.92 -13.97 8.54
N ILE A 67 -15.16 -13.05 9.15
CA ILE A 67 -13.88 -13.32 9.79
C ILE A 67 -13.99 -13.21 11.32
N SER A 68 -13.36 -14.15 12.03
CA SER A 68 -13.25 -14.12 13.49
C SER A 68 -12.51 -12.86 13.98
N PRO A 69 -12.97 -12.21 15.08
CA PRO A 69 -12.32 -11.02 15.66
C PRO A 69 -10.81 -11.19 15.92
N PHE A 70 -10.36 -12.40 16.25
CA PHE A 70 -8.94 -12.70 16.47
C PHE A 70 -8.08 -12.46 15.21
N LYS A 71 -8.59 -12.84 14.04
CA LYS A 71 -7.89 -12.63 12.77
C LYS A 71 -7.84 -11.14 12.41
N VAL A 72 -8.88 -10.39 12.73
CA VAL A 72 -8.90 -8.92 12.56
C VAL A 72 -7.83 -8.27 13.45
N ALA A 73 -7.72 -8.72 14.70
CA ALA A 73 -6.68 -8.23 15.63
C ALA A 73 -5.26 -8.50 15.11
N LEU A 74 -5.01 -9.68 14.53
CA LEU A 74 -3.72 -10.00 13.90
C LEU A 74 -3.38 -9.07 12.73
N VAL A 75 -4.35 -8.77 11.86
CA VAL A 75 -4.13 -7.84 10.74
C VAL A 75 -3.87 -6.42 11.26
N ALA A 76 -4.63 -5.96 12.26
CA ALA A 76 -4.41 -4.67 12.90
C ALA A 76 -3.02 -4.58 13.55
N LEU A 77 -2.54 -5.65 14.19
CA LEU A 77 -1.19 -5.73 14.76
C LEU A 77 -0.13 -5.58 13.67
N GLY A 78 -0.26 -6.29 12.55
CA GLY A 78 0.67 -6.17 11.41
C GLY A 78 0.74 -4.75 10.84
N VAL A 79 -0.41 -4.08 10.73
CA VAL A 79 -0.51 -2.67 10.35
C VAL A 79 0.27 -1.77 11.32
N ILE A 80 0.06 -1.95 12.62
CA ILE A 80 0.78 -1.20 13.66
C ILE A 80 2.29 -1.45 13.57
N CYS A 81 2.72 -2.70 13.37
CA CYS A 81 4.13 -3.05 13.20
C CYS A 81 4.76 -2.35 11.98
N ILE A 82 4.06 -2.29 10.85
CA ILE A 82 4.53 -1.58 9.65
C ILE A 82 4.72 -0.09 9.96
N VAL A 83 3.73 0.54 10.61
CA VAL A 83 3.80 1.98 10.95
C VAL A 83 4.92 2.26 11.94
N LEU A 84 5.08 1.44 12.97
CA LEU A 84 6.17 1.60 13.95
C LEU A 84 7.54 1.34 13.32
N GLY A 85 7.65 0.35 12.43
CA GLY A 85 8.90 0.03 11.72
C GLY A 85 9.27 1.04 10.63
N SER A 86 8.30 1.75 10.04
CA SER A 86 8.55 2.79 9.04
C SER A 86 8.79 4.18 9.65
N LYS A 87 8.65 4.31 10.97
CA LYS A 87 8.85 5.57 11.68
C LYS A 87 10.34 5.72 12.01
N ASN A 88 11.00 6.70 11.40
CA ASN A 88 12.33 7.18 11.80
C ASN A 88 12.26 7.93 13.12
#